data_AF-A0A7D7ZPD3-F1
#
_entry.id   AF-A0A7D7ZPD3-F1
#
_cell.length_a   1.000
_cell.length_b   1.000
_cell.length_c   1.000
_cell.angle_alpha   90.00
_cell.angle_beta   90.00
_cell.angle_gamma   90.00
#
_symmetry.space_group_name_H-M   'P 1'
#
loop_
_entity.id
_entity.type
_entity.pdbx_description
1 polymer ?
#
loop_
_entity_poly.entity_id
_entity_poly.type
_entity_poly.pdbx_seq_one_letter_code
_entity_poly.pdbx_strand_id
1 'polypeptide(L)'
;MEVIIKVRERAFLGVQTLIVAGITTHWAVEGTVRVAADRGFDCIILTDCVASANISVHEEALERMDSISRLATSSDVIISL
;
A
#
# COMPACT_ATOMS: atom_id res chain seq x y z
N MET A 1 -8.60 9.62 -9.60
CA MET A 1 -7.71 8.46 -9.36
C MET A 1 -6.81 8.88 -8.22
N GLU A 2 -7.09 8.42 -7.01
CA GLU A 2 -6.47 8.93 -5.78
C GLU A 2 -5.87 7.75 -5.02
N VAL A 3 -4.66 7.95 -4.51
CA VAL A 3 -3.97 7.02 -3.59
C VAL A 3 -3.96 7.71 -2.24
N ILE A 4 -4.56 7.08 -1.24
CA ILE A 4 -4.61 7.58 0.13
C ILE A 4 -3.48 6.91 0.90
N ILE A 5 -2.58 7.74 1.45
CA ILE A 5 -1.45 7.28 2.26
C ILE A 5 -1.67 7.72 3.70
N LYS A 6 -1.78 6.75 4.62
CA LYS A 6 -1.82 7.02 6.06
C LYS A 6 -0.48 6.65 6.68
N VAL A 7 0.10 7.60 7.42
CA VAL A 7 1.40 7.44 8.07
C VAL A 7 1.24 6.97 9.51
N ARG A 8 2.09 6.06 9.95
CA ARG A 8 2.23 5.69 11.37
C ARG A 8 3.51 6.34 11.91
N GLU A 9 3.42 6.86 13.14
CA GLU A 9 4.41 7.67 13.88
C GLU A 9 4.46 9.18 13.57
N ARG A 10 4.47 10.01 14.63
CA ARG A 10 4.73 11.46 14.55
C ARG A 10 5.35 12.00 15.84
N ALA A 11 6.48 12.70 15.70
CA ALA A 11 6.78 13.87 16.52
C ALA A 11 7.24 15.06 15.65
N PHE A 12 8.05 14.84 14.59
CA PHE A 12 8.39 15.86 13.57
C PHE A 12 8.86 15.32 12.18
N LEU A 13 8.57 14.13 11.64
CA LEU A 13 7.62 13.05 11.96
C LEU A 13 8.23 11.64 11.92
N GLY A 14 9.43 11.47 11.36
CA GLY A 14 10.14 10.18 11.36
C GLY A 14 9.34 9.02 10.77
N VAL A 15 8.45 9.27 9.81
CA VAL A 15 7.57 8.23 9.26
C VAL A 15 8.41 7.16 8.57
N GLN A 16 8.33 5.93 9.08
CA GLN A 16 8.95 4.76 8.45
C GLN A 16 7.93 3.91 7.70
N THR A 17 6.67 3.89 8.14
CA THR A 17 5.64 3.01 7.59
C THR A 17 4.52 3.79 6.88
N LEU A 18 4.18 3.35 5.66
CA LEU A 18 3.09 3.88 4.83
C LEU A 18 1.99 2.83 4.69
N ILE A 19 0.76 3.17 5.07
CA ILE A 19 -0.44 2.38 4.79
C ILE A 19 -1.05 2.91 3.49
N VAL A 20 -1.23 2.04 2.50
CA VAL A 20 -1.59 2.40 1.12
C VAL A 20 -2.96 1.83 0.75
N ALA A 21 -3.82 2.68 0.21
CA ALA A 21 -5.13 2.35 -0.34
C ALA A 21 -5.42 3.20 -1.60
N GLY A 22 -6.34 2.75 -2.46
CA GLY A 22 -6.80 3.52 -3.62
C GLY A 22 -6.86 2.73 -4.92
N ILE A 23 -7.02 3.46 -6.04
CA ILE A 23 -7.09 2.89 -7.38
C ILE A 23 -6.17 3.65 -8.34
N THR A 24 -5.60 3.03 -9.37
CA THR A 24 -5.70 1.61 -9.74
C THR A 24 -4.54 0.77 -9.18
N THR A 25 -4.80 -0.48 -8.79
CA THR A 25 -3.81 -1.36 -8.14
C THR A 25 -2.48 -1.46 -8.90
N HIS A 26 -2.56 -1.70 -10.21
CA HIS A 26 -1.39 -1.97 -11.06
C HIS A 26 -0.69 -0.72 -11.61
N TRP A 27 -1.25 0.48 -11.42
CA TRP A 27 -0.62 1.74 -11.88
C TRP A 27 -0.30 2.66 -10.72
N ALA A 28 -1.29 3.40 -10.21
CA ALA A 28 -1.04 4.43 -9.22
C ALA A 28 -0.57 3.84 -7.89
N VAL A 29 -1.18 2.75 -7.45
CA VAL A 29 -0.81 2.06 -6.21
C VAL A 29 0.56 1.39 -6.37
N GLU A 30 0.73 0.54 -7.39
CA GLU A 30 2.00 -0.16 -7.63
C GLU A 30 3.18 0.80 -7.85
N GLY A 31 3.01 1.87 -8.63
CA GLY A 31 4.03 2.89 -8.82
C GLY A 31 4.40 3.61 -7.52
N THR A 32 3.41 3.93 -6.68
CA THR A 32 3.64 4.58 -5.38
C THR A 32 4.40 3.66 -4.42
N VAL A 33 4.00 2.39 -4.32
CA VAL A 33 4.64 1.39 -3.44
C VAL A 33 6.10 1.16 -3.86
N ARG A 34 6.37 0.99 -5.15
CA ARG A 34 7.74 0.80 -5.66
C ARG A 34 8.64 1.98 -5.31
N VAL A 35 8.18 3.19 -5.58
CA VAL A 35 8.94 4.41 -5.28
C VAL A 35 9.12 4.62 -3.77
N ALA A 36 8.16 4.20 -2.94
CA ALA A 36 8.27 4.26 -1.49
C ALA A 36 9.27 3.22 -0.95
N ALA A 37 9.21 1.98 -1.43
CA ALA A 37 10.15 0.93 -1.07
C ALA A 37 11.60 1.30 -1.44
N ASP A 38 11.81 1.87 -2.63
CA ASP A 38 13.13 2.37 -3.07
C ASP A 38 13.68 3.49 -2.15
N ARG A 39 12.79 4.22 -1.48
CA ARG A 39 13.14 5.27 -0.51
C ARG A 39 13.28 4.76 0.92
N GLY A 40 13.11 3.46 1.14
CA GLY A 40 13.25 2.81 2.44
C GLY A 40 12.01 2.91 3.33
N PHE A 41 10.81 3.15 2.77
CA PHE A 41 9.57 3.08 3.54
C PHE A 41 9.04 1.64 3.61
N ASP A 42 8.60 1.23 4.79
CA ASP A 42 7.83 0.01 4.98
C ASP A 42 6.40 0.24 4.48
N CYS A 43 6.02 -0.43 3.40
CA CYS A 43 4.68 -0.27 2.83
C CYS A 43 3.74 -1.37 3.32
N ILE A 44 2.54 -0.99 3.75
CA ILE A 44 1.42 -1.89 4.04
C ILE A 44 0.31 -1.59 3.05
N ILE A 45 -0.01 -2.54 2.17
CA ILE A 45 -1.10 -2.40 1.21
C ILE A 45 -2.35 -3.01 1.81
N LEU A 46 -3.43 -2.22 1.88
CA LEU A 46 -4.73 -2.67 2.32
C LEU A 46 -5.45 -3.37 1.16
N THR A 47 -5.41 -4.70 1.12
CA THR A 47 -5.89 -5.50 -0.02
C THR A 47 -7.38 -5.34 -0.30
N ASP A 48 -8.16 -5.05 0.74
CA ASP A 48 -9.60 -4.74 0.67
C ASP A 48 -9.91 -3.27 0.34
N CYS A 49 -8.89 -2.41 0.26
CA CYS A 49 -9.00 -0.99 -0.04
C CYS A 49 -8.25 -0.58 -1.31
N VAL A 50 -7.90 -1.54 -2.17
CA VAL A 50 -7.33 -1.30 -3.49
C VAL A 50 -8.12 -2.01 -4.57
N ALA A 51 -8.17 -1.47 -5.79
CA ALA A 51 -8.92 -2.08 -6.88
C ALA A 51 -8.36 -1.77 -8.28
N SER A 52 -8.63 -2.69 -9.20
CA SER A 52 -8.44 -2.53 -10.64
C SER A 52 -9.69 -3.00 -11.37
N ALA A 53 -9.91 -2.54 -12.61
CA ALA A 53 -11.05 -2.97 -13.41
C ALA A 53 -10.98 -4.43 -13.87
N ASN A 54 -9.78 -5.02 -13.89
CA ASN A 54 -9.54 -6.42 -14.22
C ASN A 54 -8.96 -7.13 -12.99
N ILE A 55 -9.60 -8.24 -12.59
CA ILE A 55 -9.24 -9.00 -11.39
C ILE A 55 -7.87 -9.68 -11.51
N SER A 56 -7.55 -10.28 -12.66
CA SER A 56 -6.25 -10.91 -12.87
C SER A 56 -5.12 -9.88 -12.79
N VAL A 57 -5.30 -8.70 -13.39
CA VAL A 57 -4.32 -7.60 -13.30
C VAL A 57 -4.21 -7.06 -11.87
N HIS A 58 -5.30 -7.06 -11.10
CA HIS A 58 -5.29 -6.69 -9.69
C HIS A 58 -4.45 -7.66 -8.85
N GLU A 59 -4.71 -8.96 -9.00
CA GLU A 59 -4.05 -10.04 -8.26
C GLU A 59 -2.56 -10.12 -8.61
N GLU A 60 -2.21 -10.09 -9.90
CA GLU A 60 -0.81 -10.10 -10.34
C GLU A 60 -0.02 -8.89 -9.80
N ALA A 61 -0.67 -7.72 -9.68
CA ALA A 61 -0.02 -6.54 -9.11
C ALA A 61 0.24 -6.71 -7.60
N LEU A 62 -0.70 -7.31 -6.87
CA LEU A 62 -0.50 -7.64 -5.45
C LEU A 62 0.63 -8.65 -5.27
N GLU A 63 0.66 -9.72 -6.08
CA GLU A 63 1.74 -10.72 -6.05
C GLU A 63 3.12 -10.10 -6.34
N ARG A 64 3.22 -9.21 -7.33
CA ARG A 64 4.47 -8.49 -7.63
C ARG A 64 4.95 -7.65 -6.44
N MET A 65 4.02 -7.04 -5.70
CA MET A 65 4.33 -6.15 -4.58
C MET A 65 4.58 -6.88 -3.26
N ASP A 66 4.18 -8.15 -3.11
CA ASP A 66 4.34 -8.93 -1.87
C ASP A 66 5.82 -9.06 -1.44
N SER A 67 6.74 -9.07 -2.40
CA SER A 67 8.18 -9.10 -2.12
C SER A 67 8.77 -7.81 -1.53
N ILE A 68 8.08 -6.67 -1.70
CA ILE A 68 8.58 -5.32 -1.35
C ILE A 68 7.63 -4.56 -0.41
N SER A 69 6.55 -5.19 0.03
CA SER A 69 5.53 -4.59 0.90
C SER A 69 4.82 -5.69 1.68
N ARG A 70 4.08 -5.30 2.72
CA ARG A 70 3.20 -6.20 3.45
C ARG A 70 1.78 -6.07 2.94
N LEU A 71 1.15 -7.19 2.59
CA LEU A 71 -0.28 -7.25 2.30
C LEU A 71 -1.07 -7.48 3.60
N ALA A 72 -2.12 -6.70 3.82
CA ALA A 72 -3.01 -6.83 4.98
C ALA A 72 -4.42 -6.34 4.64
N THR A 73 -5.43 -6.72 5.42
CA THR A 73 -6.75 -6.09 5.31
C THR A 73 -6.82 -4.82 6.18
N SER A 74 -7.76 -3.93 5.88
CA SER A 74 -8.01 -2.74 6.70
C SER A 74 -8.31 -3.09 8.17
N SER A 75 -9.00 -4.21 8.40
CA SER A 75 -9.32 -4.70 9.74
C SER A 75 -8.08 -5.13 10.52
N ASP A 76 -7.13 -5.83 9.87
CA ASP A 76 -5.87 -6.25 10.50
C ASP A 76 -5.05 -5.05 10.97
N VAL A 77 -5.06 -3.97 10.19
CA VAL A 77 -4.28 -2.77 10.47
C VAL A 77 -4.94 -1.90 11.54
N ILE A 78 -6.26 -1.69 11.48
CA ILE A 78 -6.98 -0.84 12.45
C ILE A 78 -6.85 -1.36 13.89
N ILE A 79 -6.87 -2.69 14.09
CA ILE A 79 -6.73 -3.30 15.42
C ILE A 79 -5.31 -3.08 16.01
N SER A 80 -4.31 -2.84 15.17
CA SER A 80 -2.91 -2.69 15.56
C SER A 80 -2.44 -1.24 15.80
N LEU A 81 -3.35 -0.27 15.64
CA LEU A 81 -3.11 1.17 15.82
C LEU A 81 -3.62 1.66 17.17
#